data_AF-A0A2J8S013-F1
#
_entry.id   AF-A0A2J8S013-F1
#
_cell.length_a   1.000
_cell.length_b   1.000
_cell.length_c   1.000
_cell.angle_alpha   90.00
_cell.angle_beta   90.00
_cell.angle_gamma   90.00
#
_symmetry.space_group_name_H-M   'P 1'
#
loop_
_entity.id
_entity.type
_entity.pdbx_description
1 polymer ?
#
loop_
_entity_poly.entity_id
_entity_poly.type
_entity_poly.pdbx_seq_one_letter_code
_entity_poly.pdbx_strand_id
1 'polypeptide(L)'
;MGPLPVCLPIMLLLLLPSLLLLLLRPGPGSGEASRTLHVYRRGILELAGTVGCVGPRTPIAYMKYGCFCGLGGHGQPRDAID
;
A
#
# COMPACT_ATOMS: atom_id res chain seq x y z
N MET A 1 14.76 0.26 2.76
CA MET A 1 13.33 0.45 3.06
C MET A 1 12.71 1.16 1.87
N GLY A 2 11.97 0.44 1.03
CA GLY A 2 11.31 1.06 -0.14
C GLY A 2 10.17 1.98 0.31
N PRO A 3 9.76 2.97 -0.52
CA PRO A 3 8.64 3.82 -0.17
C PRO A 3 7.39 2.95 0.04
N LEU A 4 6.71 3.16 1.17
CA LEU A 4 5.43 2.52 1.44
C LEU A 4 4.49 2.86 0.28
N PRO A 5 3.75 1.88 -0.31
CA PRO A 5 2.73 2.19 -1.29
C PRO A 5 1.61 2.97 -0.57
N VAL A 6 1.72 4.29 -0.59
CA VAL A 6 0.66 5.19 -0.14
C VAL A 6 -0.55 4.97 -1.03
N CYS A 7 -1.73 4.92 -0.41
CA CYS A 7 -2.98 4.71 -1.12
C CYS A 7 -3.16 5.62 -2.31
N LEU A 8 -3.73 5.12 -3.41
CA LEU A 8 -4.05 5.94 -4.58
C LEU A 8 -4.68 7.31 -4.22
N PRO A 9 -5.66 7.41 -3.30
CA PRO A 9 -6.17 8.71 -2.84
C PRO A 9 -5.13 9.58 -2.13
N ILE A 10 -4.28 9.01 -1.28
CA ILE A 10 -3.19 9.73 -0.58
C ILE A 10 -2.11 10.15 -1.59
N MET A 11 -1.76 9.26 -2.50
CA MET A 11 -0.81 9.48 -3.57
C MET A 11 -1.30 10.60 -4.50
N LEU A 12 -2.59 10.62 -4.85
CA LEU A 12 -3.19 11.68 -5.63
C LEU A 12 -3.18 13.02 -4.87
N LEU A 13 -3.49 13.01 -3.57
CA LEU A 13 -3.45 14.21 -2.72
C LEU A 13 -2.04 14.81 -2.62
N LEU A 14 -1.01 13.98 -2.64
CA LEU A 14 0.39 14.40 -2.57
C LEU A 14 0.97 14.76 -3.95
N LEU A 15 0.57 14.06 -5.02
CA LEU A 15 1.07 14.29 -6.37
C LEU A 15 0.40 15.49 -7.06
N LEU A 16 -0.88 15.77 -6.81
CA LEU A 16 -1.58 16.90 -7.44
C LEU A 16 -0.93 18.26 -7.14
N PRO A 17 -0.58 18.61 -5.88
CA PRO A 17 0.11 19.86 -5.57
C PRO A 17 1.53 19.91 -6.13
N SER A 18 2.26 18.78 -6.10
CA SER A 18 3.60 18.70 -6.67
C SER A 18 3.60 18.85 -8.20
N LEU A 19 2.60 18.29 -8.89
CA LEU A 19 2.42 18.46 -10.34
C LEU A 19 2.09 19.91 -10.68
N LEU A 20 1.23 20.56 -9.90
CA LEU A 20 0.90 21.99 -10.06
C LEU A 20 2.14 22.88 -9.92
N LEU A 21 3.03 22.60 -8.96
CA LEU A 21 4.29 23.30 -8.77
C LEU A 21 5.31 23.05 -9.90
N LEU A 22 5.32 21.85 -10.49
CA LEU A 22 6.16 21.50 -11.64
C LEU A 22 5.73 22.22 -12.92
N LEU A 23 4.42 22.35 -13.16
CA LEU A 23 3.89 23.11 -14.29
C LEU A 23 4.21 24.62 -14.22
N LEU A 24 4.52 25.13 -13.03
CA LEU A 24 4.96 26.51 -12.80
C LEU A 24 6.48 26.72 -12.93
N ARG A 25 7.28 25.66 -13.16
CA ARG A 25 8.76 25.75 -13.29
C ARG A 25 9.24 25.57 -14.75
N PRO A 26 10.21 26.37 -15.23
CA PRO A 26 10.94 26.08 -16.47
C PRO A 26 11.72 24.77 -16.35
N GLY A 27 11.51 23.83 -17.28
CA GLY A 27 11.81 22.40 -17.11
C GLY A 27 13.28 21.98 -17.29
N PRO A 28 13.79 21.03 -16.49
CA PRO A 28 15.02 20.28 -16.77
C PRO A 28 14.73 18.91 -17.43
N GLY A 29 15.67 18.51 -18.29
CA GLY A 29 15.60 17.37 -19.20
C GLY A 29 15.56 15.98 -18.57
N SER A 30 15.04 15.06 -19.38
CA SER A 30 14.72 13.66 -19.11
C SER A 30 15.96 12.75 -19.01
N GLY A 31 16.08 12.04 -17.88
CA GLY A 31 16.98 10.90 -17.73
C GLY A 31 16.17 9.62 -17.52
N GLU A 32 16.32 8.66 -18.44
CA GLU A 32 15.70 7.34 -18.35
C GLU A 32 16.51 6.43 -17.42
N ALA A 33 15.85 5.86 -16.40
CA ALA A 33 16.44 4.88 -15.50
C ALA A 33 15.84 3.49 -15.75
N SER A 34 16.69 2.56 -16.17
CA SER A 34 16.39 1.14 -16.35
C SER A 34 15.95 0.50 -15.03
N ARG A 35 14.76 -0.13 -14.99
CA ARG A 35 14.18 -0.71 -13.77
C ARG A 35 14.44 -2.21 -13.71
N THR A 36 15.41 -2.60 -12.88
CA THR A 36 15.51 -3.99 -12.38
C THR A 36 14.33 -4.24 -11.43
N LEU A 37 13.52 -5.28 -11.69
CA LEU A 37 12.40 -5.64 -10.81
C LEU A 37 12.92 -6.40 -9.59
N HIS A 38 13.30 -5.65 -8.56
CA HIS A 38 13.62 -6.19 -7.25
C HIS A 38 12.30 -6.57 -6.52
N VAL A 39 12.11 -7.85 -6.20
CA VAL A 39 10.96 -8.30 -5.39
C VAL A 39 11.22 -7.92 -3.94
N TYR A 40 10.68 -6.79 -3.52
CA TYR A 40 10.80 -6.29 -2.15
C TYR A 40 9.90 -7.09 -1.21
N ARG A 41 10.49 -7.77 -0.21
CA ARG A 41 9.72 -8.37 0.89
C ARG A 41 9.09 -7.25 1.71
N ARG A 42 7.77 -7.30 1.86
CA ARG A 42 6.96 -6.34 2.63
C ARG A 42 6.70 -6.86 4.04
N GLY A 43 6.61 -5.96 5.01
CA GLY A 43 6.34 -6.27 6.41
C GLY A 43 4.88 -6.07 6.81
N ILE A 44 4.63 -6.13 8.12
CA ILE A 44 3.28 -6.02 8.69
C ILE A 44 2.69 -4.61 8.52
N LEU A 45 3.53 -3.58 8.49
CA LEU A 45 3.10 -2.19 8.27
C LEU A 45 2.57 -2.01 6.85
N GLU A 46 3.26 -2.57 5.86
CA GLU A 46 2.79 -2.58 4.48
C GLU A 46 1.50 -3.39 4.32
N LEU A 47 1.37 -4.54 5.00
CA LEU A 47 0.13 -5.31 4.99
C LEU A 47 -1.04 -4.46 5.50
N ALA A 48 -0.90 -3.88 6.69
CA ALA A 48 -1.93 -3.01 7.27
C ALA A 48 -2.24 -1.82 6.36
N GLY A 49 -1.22 -1.17 5.79
CA GLY A 49 -1.38 -0.08 4.84
C GLY A 49 -2.22 -0.48 3.64
N THR A 50 -1.94 -1.63 3.01
CA THR A 50 -2.70 -2.09 1.83
C THR A 50 -4.13 -2.50 2.16
N VAL A 51 -4.36 -3.17 3.29
CA VAL A 51 -5.72 -3.57 3.73
C VAL A 51 -6.57 -2.34 4.02
N GLY A 52 -6.04 -1.37 4.77
CA GLY A 52 -6.75 -0.12 5.08
C GLY A 52 -6.98 0.77 3.87
N CYS A 53 -6.23 0.53 2.80
CA CYS A 53 -6.34 1.28 1.56
C CYS A 53 -7.53 0.90 0.70
N VAL A 54 -7.71 -0.41 0.53
CA VAL A 54 -8.67 -0.99 -0.42
C VAL A 54 -9.94 -1.39 0.32
N GLY A 55 -9.80 -1.83 1.57
CA GLY A 55 -10.90 -2.31 2.38
C GLY A 55 -11.76 -1.19 2.95
N PRO A 56 -13.04 -1.45 3.20
CA PRO A 56 -13.94 -0.50 3.87
C PRO A 56 -13.74 -0.46 5.40
N ARG A 57 -12.83 -1.29 5.95
CA ARG A 57 -12.60 -1.45 7.39
C ARG A 57 -11.14 -1.23 7.74
N THR A 58 -10.89 -0.88 9.00
CA THR A 58 -9.53 -0.74 9.51
C THR A 58 -8.83 -2.11 9.52
N PRO A 59 -7.50 -2.16 9.29
CA PRO A 59 -6.74 -3.42 9.32
C PRO A 59 -6.84 -4.16 10.66
N ILE A 60 -7.07 -3.42 11.74
CA ILE A 60 -7.21 -3.95 13.10
C ILE A 60 -8.39 -4.91 13.21
N ALA A 61 -9.45 -4.73 12.40
CA ALA A 61 -10.60 -5.62 12.36
C ALA A 61 -10.22 -7.08 12.00
N TYR A 62 -9.07 -7.29 11.36
CA TYR A 62 -8.60 -8.59 10.88
C TYR A 62 -7.43 -9.16 11.69
N MET A 63 -7.02 -8.51 12.79
CA MET A 63 -5.87 -8.98 13.60
C MET A 63 -6.12 -10.31 14.31
N LYS A 64 -7.38 -10.60 14.64
CA LYS A 64 -7.83 -11.83 15.29
C LYS A 64 -9.28 -12.11 14.92
N TYR A 65 -9.51 -12.47 13.67
CA TYR A 65 -10.83 -12.82 13.14
C TYR A 65 -10.82 -14.27 12.67
N GLY A 66 -11.94 -14.98 12.83
CA GLY A 66 -12.06 -16.34 12.35
C GLY A 66 -11.04 -17.33 12.94
N CYS A 67 -10.57 -18.23 12.10
CA CYS A 67 -9.58 -19.27 12.33
C CYS A 67 -8.19 -18.91 11.77
N PHE A 68 -8.09 -18.04 10.75
CA PHE A 68 -6.85 -17.77 10.00
C PHE A 68 -6.41 -16.31 9.97
N CYS A 69 -7.33 -15.34 10.08
CA CYS A 69 -6.96 -13.93 10.13
C CYS A 69 -6.27 -13.58 11.47
N GLY A 70 -4.94 -13.68 11.49
CA GLY A 70 -4.06 -13.49 12.65
C GLY A 70 -2.71 -14.18 12.44
N LEU A 71 -1.94 -14.35 13.52
CA LEU A 71 -0.70 -15.13 13.45
C LEU A 71 -1.01 -16.64 13.50
N GLY A 72 -0.66 -17.38 12.45
CA GLY A 72 -0.86 -18.84 12.37
C GLY A 72 -2.17 -19.21 11.66
N GLY A 73 -3.01 -20.01 12.33
CA GLY A 73 -4.35 -20.37 11.88
C GLY A 73 -4.52 -21.84 11.49
N HIS A 74 -5.65 -22.43 11.89
CA HIS A 74 -6.04 -23.80 11.57
C HIS A 74 -7.54 -24.03 11.77
N GLY A 75 -8.10 -25.05 11.11
CA GLY A 75 -9.51 -25.44 11.22
C GLY A 75 -10.33 -25.09 9.98
N GLN A 76 -11.66 -25.09 10.13
CA GLN A 76 -12.59 -24.74 9.05
C GLN A 76 -12.78 -23.22 9.01
N PRO A 77 -12.57 -22.55 7.86
CA PRO A 77 -12.86 -21.13 7.72
C PRO A 77 -14.31 -20.81 8.07
N ARG A 78 -14.51 -19.71 8.81
CA ARG A 78 -15.84 -19.27 9.25
C ARG A 78 -16.66 -18.64 8.15
N ASP A 79 -16.03 -17.88 7.26
CA ASP A 79 -16.66 -17.18 6.15
C ASP A 79 -15.66 -16.91 5.02
N ALA A 80 -16.01 -16.02 4.09
CA ALA A 80 -15.15 -15.65 2.96
C ALA A 80 -13.98 -14.71 3.34
N ILE A 81 -14.03 -14.08 4.52
CA ILE A 81 -12.96 -13.22 5.02
C ILE A 81 -11.90 -14.04 5.73
N ASP A 82 -12.32 -15.09 6.45
CA ASP A 82 -11.47 -15.97 7.25
C ASP A 82 -10.38 -16.71 6.47
#